data_AF-A0A183E964-F1
#
_entry.id   AF-A0A183E964-F1
#
_cell.length_a   1.000
_cell.length_b   1.000
_cell.length_c   1.000
_cell.angle_alpha   90.00
_cell.angle_beta   90.00
_cell.angle_gamma   90.00
#
_symmetry.space_group_name_H-M   'P 1'
#
loop_
_entity.id
_entity.type
_entity.pdbx_description
1 polymer ?
#
loop_
_entity_poly.entity_id
_entity_poly.type
_entity_poly.pdbx_seq_one_letter_code
_entity_poly.pdbx_strand_id
1 'polypeptide(L)'
;MNWGDVSNWVMYGGSFLGTQKQLPEKNMKLVAAAFAKYNFHGLLLVGGFEAFHSCLLLSRARDTYASLRIPLCVVPCTISNNVPGTSISLGSDTAANEICEMIDKIKQSATGTKKRVFIVETMGGYCGYLATISALASGADNAYIFEEKFDVRDIIEDVKVIVHKMSTGVQRYLVVRNEFANRNYTTQFVNQLFAEEGKGAFSTRLIGISDVLDYRINVLGHAQQGGNPTPFDRNMGTKLAARALEINVLGHAQQGGNPTPFDRNMGTKLAARALEYILAQAKQYVDPTSGVPNAVSNDSATLLGLRGRRVVFTPVEALALETDFEHRLPKDQWWMKIRPLLRILSKHDSTYEREAMVVRDVEG
;
A
#
# COMPACT_ATOMS: atom_id res chain seq x y z
N MET A 1 -0.74 27.66 13.38
CA MET A 1 0.21 26.59 13.74
C MET A 1 1.54 27.26 13.94
N ASN A 2 2.07 27.20 15.15
CA ASN A 2 3.36 27.75 15.53
C ASN A 2 4.45 26.68 15.31
N TRP A 3 5.71 27.10 15.23
CA TRP A 3 6.83 26.18 15.02
C TRP A 3 6.93 25.11 16.13
N GLY A 4 6.61 25.48 17.38
CA GLY A 4 6.57 24.55 18.50
C GLY A 4 5.53 23.43 18.37
N ASP A 5 4.40 23.69 17.68
CA ASP A 5 3.27 22.74 17.58
C ASP A 5 3.65 21.47 16.81
N VAL A 6 4.60 21.58 15.88
CA VAL A 6 5.05 20.48 14.99
C VAL A 6 6.35 19.82 15.45
N SER A 7 6.83 20.18 16.65
CA SER A 7 8.04 19.60 17.23
C SER A 7 7.90 18.07 17.32
N ASN A 8 8.94 17.35 16.91
CA ASN A 8 9.02 15.88 16.92
C ASN A 8 8.05 15.13 15.98
N TRP A 9 7.21 15.80 15.20
CA TRP A 9 6.26 15.11 14.29
C TRP A 9 6.98 14.23 13.27
N VAL A 10 8.20 14.58 12.87
CA VAL A 10 9.03 13.82 11.93
C VAL A 10 9.28 12.37 12.39
N MET A 11 9.23 12.10 13.69
CA MET A 11 9.55 10.78 14.25
C MET A 11 8.36 9.82 14.26
N TYR A 12 7.14 10.35 14.28
CA TYR A 12 5.92 9.58 14.53
C TYR A 12 5.16 9.30 13.23
N GLY A 13 4.59 8.11 13.13
CA GLY A 13 3.60 7.78 12.11
C GLY A 13 2.21 8.33 12.45
N GLY A 14 1.25 8.08 11.56
CA GLY A 14 -0.13 8.54 11.71
C GLY A 14 -0.38 9.96 11.17
N SER A 15 -1.53 10.54 11.52
CA SER A 15 -1.91 11.90 11.12
C SER A 15 -2.35 12.73 12.32
N PHE A 16 -1.53 13.71 12.71
CA PHE A 16 -1.82 14.65 13.80
C PHE A 16 -2.94 15.64 13.45
N LEU A 17 -3.13 15.94 12.17
CA LEU A 17 -4.18 16.84 11.67
C LEU A 17 -5.48 16.08 11.34
N GLY A 18 -5.48 14.75 11.50
CA GLY A 18 -6.55 13.89 11.03
C GLY A 18 -6.47 13.62 9.53
N THR A 19 -7.09 12.53 9.10
CA THR A 19 -7.22 12.18 7.69
C THR A 19 -8.50 11.39 7.48
N GLN A 20 -9.19 11.64 6.37
CA GLN A 20 -10.42 10.94 6.00
C GLN A 20 -10.47 10.75 4.49
N LYS A 21 -11.19 9.73 4.04
CA LYS A 21 -11.34 9.36 2.62
C LYS A 21 -12.47 10.12 1.90
N GLN A 22 -13.00 11.19 2.50
CA GLN A 22 -14.14 11.92 1.94
C GLN A 22 -13.69 12.87 0.82
N LEU A 23 -14.33 12.74 -0.35
CA LEU A 23 -14.09 13.63 -1.49
C LEU A 23 -14.89 14.95 -1.35
N PRO A 24 -14.39 16.07 -1.92
CA PRO A 24 -15.05 17.38 -1.81
C PRO A 24 -16.34 17.51 -2.63
N GLU A 25 -16.64 16.58 -3.54
CA GLU A 25 -17.73 16.66 -4.53
C GLU A 25 -19.09 17.07 -3.92
N LYS A 26 -19.55 16.36 -2.89
CA LYS A 26 -20.85 16.63 -2.24
C LYS A 26 -20.89 17.97 -1.51
N ASN A 27 -19.74 18.47 -1.06
CA ASN A 27 -19.62 19.65 -0.21
C ASN A 27 -18.85 20.78 -0.89
N MET A 28 -18.71 20.76 -2.23
CA MET A 28 -17.81 21.66 -2.96
C MET A 28 -18.11 23.14 -2.69
N LYS A 29 -19.40 23.50 -2.57
CA LYS A 29 -19.83 24.85 -2.20
C LYS A 29 -19.32 25.30 -0.84
N LEU A 30 -19.35 24.41 0.16
CA LEU A 30 -18.86 24.71 1.52
C LEU A 30 -17.34 24.79 1.54
N VAL A 31 -16.66 23.93 0.78
CA VAL A 31 -15.20 23.98 0.61
C VAL A 31 -14.78 25.30 -0.03
N ALA A 32 -15.40 25.69 -1.14
CA ALA A 32 -15.13 26.96 -1.82
C ALA A 32 -15.42 28.19 -0.92
N ALA A 33 -16.49 28.13 -0.12
CA ALA A 33 -16.81 29.18 0.85
C ALA A 33 -15.77 29.27 1.98
N ALA A 34 -15.25 28.14 2.46
CA ALA A 34 -14.17 28.12 3.44
C ALA A 34 -12.87 28.71 2.85
N PHE A 35 -12.54 28.37 1.60
CA PHE A 35 -11.35 28.92 0.92
C PHE A 35 -11.42 30.44 0.78
N ALA A 36 -12.60 30.97 0.43
CA ALA A 36 -12.84 32.40 0.40
C ALA A 36 -12.75 33.05 1.79
N LYS A 37 -13.35 32.43 2.82
CA LYS A 37 -13.37 32.94 4.19
C LYS A 37 -11.97 33.07 4.79
N TYR A 38 -11.11 32.08 4.56
CA TYR A 38 -9.75 32.05 5.12
C TYR A 38 -8.70 32.62 4.16
N ASN A 39 -9.11 33.06 2.96
CA ASN A 39 -8.26 33.65 1.94
C ASN A 39 -6.98 32.85 1.66
N PHE A 40 -7.15 31.57 1.31
CA PHE A 40 -6.02 30.71 0.98
C PHE A 40 -5.39 31.09 -0.36
N HIS A 41 -4.06 31.10 -0.42
CA HIS A 41 -3.29 31.44 -1.64
C HIS A 41 -2.61 30.22 -2.28
N GLY A 42 -2.74 29.05 -1.67
CA GLY A 42 -2.16 27.80 -2.13
C GLY A 42 -2.60 26.65 -1.25
N LEU A 43 -2.64 25.44 -1.81
CA LEU A 43 -3.03 24.24 -1.08
C LEU A 43 -2.05 23.11 -1.34
N LEU A 44 -1.52 22.56 -0.26
CA LEU A 44 -0.74 21.32 -0.26
C LEU A 44 -1.62 20.19 0.26
N LEU A 45 -1.90 19.20 -0.59
CA LEU A 45 -2.59 17.97 -0.19
C LEU A 45 -1.57 16.87 0.04
N VAL A 46 -1.66 16.17 1.17
CA VAL A 46 -0.83 15.00 1.47
C VAL A 46 -1.76 13.80 1.65
N GLY A 47 -1.64 12.79 0.80
CA GLY A 47 -2.50 11.62 0.87
C GLY A 47 -2.43 10.71 -0.35
N GLY A 48 -3.29 9.70 -0.35
CA GLY A 48 -3.34 8.66 -1.39
C GLY A 48 -4.18 9.07 -2.60
N PHE A 49 -4.89 8.08 -3.15
CA PHE A 49 -5.73 8.25 -4.34
C PHE A 49 -6.81 9.33 -4.15
N GLU A 50 -7.42 9.41 -2.96
CA GLU A 50 -8.42 10.41 -2.62
C GLU A 50 -7.87 11.84 -2.63
N ALA A 51 -6.60 12.04 -2.25
CA ALA A 51 -5.97 13.37 -2.31
C ALA A 51 -5.72 13.80 -3.77
N PHE A 52 -5.24 12.85 -4.60
CA PHE A 52 -5.13 13.05 -6.04
C PHE A 52 -6.49 13.40 -6.68
N HIS A 53 -7.52 12.59 -6.39
CA HIS A 53 -8.86 12.81 -6.93
C HIS A 53 -9.49 14.11 -6.41
N SER A 54 -9.27 14.46 -5.14
CA SER A 54 -9.72 15.74 -4.58
C SER A 54 -9.07 16.93 -5.29
N CYS A 55 -7.77 16.86 -5.59
CA CYS A 55 -7.09 17.89 -6.35
C CYS A 55 -7.68 18.04 -7.76
N LEU A 56 -7.97 16.93 -8.44
CA LEU A 56 -8.62 16.92 -9.75
C LEU A 56 -10.00 17.60 -9.69
N LEU A 57 -10.82 17.24 -8.70
CA LEU A 57 -12.15 17.84 -8.51
C LEU A 57 -12.07 19.34 -8.20
N LEU A 58 -11.13 19.76 -7.34
CA LEU A 58 -10.90 21.17 -7.03
C LEU A 58 -10.43 21.94 -8.27
N SER A 59 -9.54 21.37 -9.08
CA SER A 59 -9.06 21.99 -10.31
C SER A 59 -10.18 22.17 -11.33
N ARG A 60 -11.04 21.17 -11.50
CA ARG A 60 -12.21 21.25 -12.42
C ARG A 60 -13.27 22.23 -11.93
N ALA A 61 -13.34 22.48 -10.63
CA ALA A 61 -14.30 23.41 -10.03
C ALA A 61 -13.86 24.89 -10.10
N ARG A 62 -12.68 25.20 -10.66
CA ARG A 62 -12.13 26.56 -10.81
C ARG A 62 -12.97 27.48 -11.69
N ASP A 63 -13.69 26.93 -12.65
CA ASP A 63 -14.57 27.70 -13.53
C ASP A 63 -15.78 28.26 -12.75
N THR A 64 -16.32 27.44 -11.85
CA THR A 64 -17.49 27.78 -11.02
C THR A 64 -17.11 28.61 -9.80
N TYR A 65 -15.96 28.33 -9.17
CA TYR A 65 -15.55 28.96 -7.90
C TYR A 65 -14.20 29.65 -8.03
N ALA A 66 -14.21 30.98 -8.08
CA ALA A 66 -13.00 31.79 -8.15
C ALA A 66 -12.05 31.58 -6.96
N SER A 67 -12.58 31.24 -5.77
CA SER A 67 -11.77 30.96 -4.57
C SER A 67 -10.91 29.70 -4.68
N LEU A 68 -11.13 28.85 -5.70
CA LEU A 68 -10.33 27.66 -5.96
C LEU A 68 -9.22 27.90 -7.01
N ARG A 69 -9.13 29.11 -7.58
CA ARG A 69 -8.11 29.50 -8.58
C ARG A 69 -6.76 29.79 -7.93
N ILE A 70 -6.29 28.85 -7.12
CA ILE A 70 -5.03 28.88 -6.39
C ILE A 70 -4.14 27.71 -6.82
N PRO A 71 -2.81 27.80 -6.65
CA PRO A 71 -1.91 26.68 -6.84
C PRO A 71 -2.26 25.50 -5.93
N LEU A 72 -2.37 24.31 -6.52
CA LEU A 72 -2.64 23.04 -5.83
C LEU A 72 -1.47 22.08 -6.09
N CYS A 73 -0.95 21.47 -5.03
CA CYS A 73 0.07 20.43 -5.13
C CYS A 73 -0.32 19.22 -4.30
N VAL A 74 -0.22 18.02 -4.88
CA VAL A 74 -0.42 16.75 -4.17
C VAL A 74 0.92 16.09 -3.90
N VAL A 75 1.16 15.67 -2.67
CA VAL A 75 2.25 14.78 -2.28
C VAL A 75 1.67 13.39 -2.02
N PRO A 76 1.98 12.39 -2.86
CA PRO A 76 1.49 11.03 -2.70
C PRO A 76 1.94 10.41 -1.38
N CYS A 77 0.98 10.05 -0.54
CA CYS A 77 1.19 9.42 0.76
C CYS A 77 0.15 8.31 0.96
N THR A 78 0.58 7.07 0.76
CA THR A 78 -0.24 5.85 0.90
C THR A 78 0.68 4.64 0.97
N ILE A 79 0.28 3.64 1.74
CA ILE A 79 1.00 2.36 1.81
C ILE A 79 0.89 1.58 0.49
N SER A 80 -0.22 1.73 -0.23
CA SER A 80 -0.56 0.89 -1.38
C SER A 80 0.24 1.24 -2.64
N ASN A 81 0.89 2.41 -2.67
CA ASN A 81 1.57 2.94 -3.85
C ASN A 81 0.71 2.95 -5.13
N ASN A 82 -0.58 3.24 -4.98
CA ASN A 82 -1.58 3.19 -6.04
C ASN A 82 -1.90 4.56 -6.67
N VAL A 83 -1.03 5.56 -6.45
CA VAL A 83 -1.23 6.93 -6.93
C VAL A 83 -0.52 7.11 -8.28
N PRO A 84 -1.20 7.62 -9.32
CA PRO A 84 -0.60 7.84 -10.63
C PRO A 84 0.51 8.89 -10.58
N GLY A 85 1.48 8.77 -11.48
CA GLY A 85 2.53 9.78 -11.66
C GLY A 85 3.71 9.68 -10.70
N THR A 86 3.72 8.74 -9.76
CA THR A 86 4.87 8.45 -8.90
C THR A 86 5.24 6.97 -8.93
N SER A 87 6.53 6.65 -8.90
CA SER A 87 7.03 5.28 -8.73
C SER A 87 6.91 4.81 -7.28
N ILE A 88 6.95 5.74 -6.31
CA ILE A 88 6.89 5.44 -4.88
C ILE A 88 6.16 6.55 -4.14
N SER A 89 5.21 6.18 -3.28
CA SER A 89 4.50 7.07 -2.37
C SER A 89 5.08 7.00 -0.96
N LEU A 90 4.93 8.09 -0.20
CA LEU A 90 5.31 8.10 1.21
C LEU A 90 4.52 7.04 1.98
N GLY A 91 5.22 6.29 2.83
CA GLY A 91 4.68 5.22 3.66
C GLY A 91 4.69 3.84 3.00
N SER A 92 4.95 3.76 1.69
CA SER A 92 4.98 2.48 0.99
C SER A 92 6.23 1.64 1.31
N ASP A 93 7.38 2.28 1.55
CA ASP A 93 8.61 1.60 2.01
C ASP A 93 8.45 1.11 3.46
N THR A 94 7.87 1.94 4.33
CA THR A 94 7.55 1.54 5.72
C THR A 94 6.64 0.32 5.73
N ALA A 95 5.55 0.33 4.97
CA ALA A 95 4.64 -0.81 4.90
C ALA A 95 5.32 -2.07 4.31
N ALA A 96 6.16 -1.92 3.29
CA ALA A 96 6.89 -3.05 2.71
C ALA A 96 7.86 -3.68 3.71
N ASN A 97 8.58 -2.87 4.50
CA ASN A 97 9.50 -3.37 5.54
C ASN A 97 8.74 -4.10 6.65
N GLU A 98 7.60 -3.57 7.12
CA GLU A 98 6.78 -4.24 8.13
C GLU A 98 6.30 -5.64 7.66
N ILE A 99 5.90 -5.76 6.40
CA ILE A 99 5.55 -7.07 5.80
C ILE A 99 6.77 -7.98 5.78
N CYS A 100 7.93 -7.49 5.35
CA CYS A 100 9.17 -8.27 5.28
C CYS A 100 9.60 -8.77 6.67
N GLU A 101 9.61 -7.91 7.68
CA GLU A 101 9.93 -8.28 9.05
C GLU A 101 8.98 -9.34 9.60
N MET A 102 7.69 -9.21 9.29
CA MET A 102 6.70 -10.20 9.69
C MET A 102 6.98 -11.55 9.02
N ILE A 103 7.21 -11.54 7.70
CA ILE A 103 7.59 -12.74 6.93
C ILE A 103 8.85 -13.39 7.51
N ASP A 104 9.85 -12.60 7.89
CA ASP A 104 11.10 -13.14 8.44
C ASP A 104 10.89 -13.78 9.82
N LYS A 105 10.07 -13.18 10.69
CA LYS A 105 9.65 -13.80 11.97
C LYS A 105 8.91 -15.12 11.73
N ILE A 106 8.07 -15.19 10.70
CA ILE A 106 7.35 -16.41 10.30
C ILE A 106 8.32 -17.50 9.83
N LYS A 107 9.30 -17.15 8.98
CA LYS A 107 10.32 -18.09 8.52
C LYS A 107 11.16 -18.65 9.67
N GLN A 108 11.53 -17.80 10.63
CA GLN A 108 12.26 -18.25 11.83
C GLN A 108 11.42 -19.24 12.64
N SER A 109 10.13 -18.96 12.86
CA SER A 109 9.19 -19.88 13.53
C SER A 109 8.97 -21.21 12.78
N ALA A 110 9.11 -21.20 11.45
CA ALA A 110 8.96 -22.39 10.63
C ALA A 110 10.18 -23.33 10.67
N THR A 111 11.35 -22.80 11.02
CA THR A 111 12.62 -23.55 10.98
C THR A 111 12.63 -24.65 12.05
N GLY A 112 12.87 -25.90 11.64
CA GLY A 112 12.86 -27.06 12.55
C GLY A 112 11.48 -27.65 12.85
N THR A 113 10.43 -27.22 12.13
CA THR A 113 9.07 -27.78 12.26
C THR A 113 8.69 -28.69 11.08
N LYS A 114 7.53 -29.37 11.15
CA LYS A 114 6.97 -30.14 10.03
C LYS A 114 6.80 -29.25 8.78
N LYS A 115 6.72 -29.88 7.60
CA LYS A 115 6.41 -29.25 6.31
C LYS A 115 5.20 -28.30 6.41
N ARG A 116 5.42 -27.01 6.10
CA ARG A 116 4.42 -25.94 6.28
C ARG A 116 4.31 -25.00 5.09
N VAL A 117 3.09 -24.60 4.77
CA VAL A 117 2.79 -23.55 3.80
C VAL A 117 2.23 -22.34 4.55
N PHE A 118 2.76 -21.16 4.26
CA PHE A 118 2.29 -19.90 4.83
C PHE A 118 1.63 -19.07 3.74
N ILE A 119 0.42 -18.58 4.00
CA ILE A 119 -0.27 -17.62 3.14
C ILE A 119 -0.33 -16.30 3.91
N VAL A 120 0.36 -15.29 3.40
CA VAL A 120 0.46 -13.95 3.97
C VAL A 120 -0.37 -12.99 3.14
N GLU A 121 -1.50 -12.54 3.68
CA GLU A 121 -2.33 -11.52 3.04
C GLU A 121 -1.81 -10.12 3.33
N THR A 122 -1.66 -9.28 2.30
CA THR A 122 -1.22 -7.89 2.39
C THR A 122 -2.33 -6.93 2.00
N MET A 123 -2.37 -5.75 2.61
CA MET A 123 -3.16 -4.64 2.07
C MET A 123 -2.66 -4.18 0.70
N GLY A 124 -3.39 -3.25 0.09
CA GLY A 124 -3.03 -2.62 -1.17
C GLY A 124 -4.23 -2.20 -2.01
N GLY A 125 -5.45 -2.47 -1.57
CA GLY A 125 -6.63 -2.47 -2.43
C GLY A 125 -6.39 -3.39 -3.62
N TYR A 126 -6.70 -2.91 -4.82
CA TYR A 126 -6.41 -3.61 -6.08
C TYR A 126 -4.94 -3.49 -6.52
N CYS A 127 -4.08 -2.83 -5.76
CA CYS A 127 -2.67 -2.62 -6.10
C CYS A 127 -1.80 -3.73 -5.51
N GLY A 128 -1.21 -4.55 -6.38
CA GLY A 128 -0.31 -5.65 -6.04
C GLY A 128 1.12 -5.21 -5.69
N TYR A 129 1.41 -3.91 -5.58
CA TYR A 129 2.74 -3.39 -5.27
C TYR A 129 3.33 -4.00 -3.99
N LEU A 130 2.63 -3.89 -2.86
CA LEU A 130 3.10 -4.40 -1.57
C LEU A 130 3.31 -5.92 -1.61
N ALA A 131 2.34 -6.66 -2.15
CA ALA A 131 2.45 -8.11 -2.30
C ALA A 131 3.67 -8.50 -3.13
N THR A 132 3.90 -7.83 -4.27
CA THR A 132 4.98 -8.15 -5.20
C THR A 132 6.35 -7.81 -4.62
N ILE A 133 6.51 -6.60 -4.07
CA ILE A 133 7.79 -6.11 -3.55
C ILE A 133 8.20 -6.89 -2.31
N SER A 134 7.28 -7.08 -1.36
CA SER A 134 7.59 -7.85 -0.15
C SER A 134 7.78 -9.33 -0.46
N ALA A 135 7.05 -9.91 -1.42
CA ALA A 135 7.33 -11.28 -1.87
C ALA A 135 8.75 -11.43 -2.42
N LEU A 136 9.19 -10.50 -3.26
CA LEU A 136 10.53 -10.53 -3.83
C LEU A 136 11.60 -10.32 -2.76
N ALA A 137 11.45 -9.29 -1.92
CA ALA A 137 12.40 -8.95 -0.87
C ALA A 137 12.52 -10.06 0.19
N SER A 138 11.42 -10.73 0.51
CA SER A 138 11.41 -11.83 1.46
C SER A 138 11.58 -13.20 0.81
N GLY A 139 11.86 -13.33 -0.49
CA GLY A 139 12.02 -14.64 -1.13
C GLY A 139 10.82 -15.56 -0.91
N ALA A 140 9.62 -15.03 -1.13
CA ALA A 140 8.40 -15.81 -1.20
C ALA A 140 8.38 -16.67 -2.48
N ASP A 141 7.69 -17.80 -2.41
CA ASP A 141 7.63 -18.75 -3.50
C ASP A 141 6.61 -18.34 -4.58
N ASN A 142 5.55 -17.66 -4.17
CA ASN A 142 4.52 -17.16 -5.09
C ASN A 142 3.86 -15.90 -4.53
N ALA A 143 3.23 -15.10 -5.41
CA ALA A 143 2.38 -13.99 -4.98
C ALA A 143 1.13 -13.79 -5.85
N TYR A 144 -0.06 -13.79 -5.23
CA TYR A 144 -1.32 -13.52 -5.92
C TYR A 144 -1.68 -12.03 -5.84
N ILE A 145 -1.93 -11.41 -7.00
CA ILE A 145 -2.26 -9.98 -7.12
C ILE A 145 -3.45 -9.79 -8.05
N PHE A 146 -4.02 -8.59 -8.09
CA PHE A 146 -5.21 -8.32 -8.92
C PHE A 146 -4.83 -8.18 -10.41
N GLU A 147 -3.64 -7.66 -10.67
CA GLU A 147 -3.15 -7.30 -12.00
C GLU A 147 -2.76 -8.54 -12.82
N GLU A 148 -2.51 -9.67 -12.15
CA GLU A 148 -2.25 -10.98 -12.74
C GLU A 148 -3.44 -11.89 -12.46
N LYS A 149 -4.26 -12.16 -13.49
CA LYS A 149 -5.44 -13.02 -13.32
C LYS A 149 -5.03 -14.47 -13.12
N PHE A 150 -5.71 -15.13 -12.19
CA PHE A 150 -5.53 -16.55 -11.87
C PHE A 150 -6.89 -17.20 -11.65
N ASP A 151 -6.99 -18.49 -11.93
CA ASP A 151 -8.16 -19.32 -11.70
C ASP A 151 -7.89 -20.47 -10.72
N VAL A 152 -8.90 -21.30 -10.46
CA VAL A 152 -8.76 -22.45 -9.53
C VAL A 152 -7.73 -23.47 -10.03
N ARG A 153 -7.57 -23.64 -11.36
CA ARG A 153 -6.61 -24.58 -11.95
C ARG A 153 -5.19 -24.12 -11.67
N ASP A 154 -4.94 -22.81 -11.76
CA ASP A 154 -3.63 -22.23 -11.40
C ASP A 154 -3.29 -22.51 -9.93
N ILE A 155 -4.26 -22.32 -9.03
CA ILE A 155 -4.08 -22.57 -7.58
C ILE A 155 -3.84 -24.07 -7.32
N ILE A 156 -4.53 -24.96 -8.03
CA ILE A 156 -4.30 -26.42 -7.95
C ILE A 156 -2.90 -26.78 -8.46
N GLU A 157 -2.44 -26.15 -9.54
CA GLU A 157 -1.09 -26.36 -10.05
C GLU A 157 -0.03 -25.90 -9.05
N ASP A 158 -0.25 -24.78 -8.38
CA ASP A 158 0.60 -24.33 -7.27
C ASP A 158 0.66 -25.38 -6.14
N VAL A 159 -0.45 -26.04 -5.79
CA VAL A 159 -0.45 -27.15 -4.81
C VAL A 159 0.47 -28.29 -5.27
N LYS A 160 0.42 -28.67 -6.55
CA LYS A 160 1.32 -29.72 -7.07
C LYS A 160 2.78 -29.32 -6.97
N VAL A 161 3.10 -28.07 -7.31
CA VAL A 161 4.46 -27.50 -7.16
C VAL A 161 4.90 -27.54 -5.70
N ILE A 162 4.02 -27.16 -4.76
CA ILE A 162 4.30 -27.22 -3.32
C ILE A 162 4.60 -28.65 -2.89
N VAL A 163 3.74 -29.62 -3.23
CA VAL A 163 3.93 -31.04 -2.88
C VAL A 163 5.25 -31.57 -3.44
N HIS A 164 5.55 -31.25 -4.70
CA HIS A 164 6.80 -31.65 -5.33
C HIS A 164 8.02 -31.07 -4.60
N LYS A 165 8.08 -29.75 -4.37
CA LYS A 165 9.16 -29.10 -3.61
C LYS A 165 9.34 -29.72 -2.22
N MET A 166 8.24 -30.02 -1.55
CA MET A 166 8.31 -30.63 -0.23
C MET A 166 8.76 -32.09 -0.25
N SER A 167 8.57 -32.80 -1.36
CA SER A 167 9.13 -34.14 -1.57
C SER A 167 10.65 -34.09 -1.79
N THR A 168 11.18 -33.01 -2.39
CA THR A 168 12.62 -32.81 -2.64
C THR A 168 13.39 -32.24 -1.44
N GLY A 169 12.74 -32.08 -0.28
CA GLY A 169 13.37 -31.70 0.98
C GLY A 169 13.10 -30.26 1.43
N VAL A 170 12.36 -29.47 0.65
CA VAL A 170 11.94 -28.12 1.06
C VAL A 170 10.97 -28.22 2.25
N GLN A 171 11.26 -27.53 3.35
CA GLN A 171 10.44 -27.60 4.56
C GLN A 171 9.34 -26.53 4.64
N ARG A 172 9.47 -25.45 3.85
CA ARG A 172 8.54 -24.32 3.87
C ARG A 172 8.15 -23.87 2.47
N TYR A 173 6.93 -23.36 2.33
CA TYR A 173 6.51 -22.63 1.15
C TYR A 173 5.78 -21.36 1.58
N LEU A 174 6.06 -20.23 0.95
CA LEU A 174 5.49 -18.93 1.29
C LEU A 174 4.74 -18.33 0.11
N VAL A 175 3.46 -18.03 0.32
CA VAL A 175 2.62 -17.31 -0.63
C VAL A 175 2.27 -15.95 -0.05
N VAL A 176 2.42 -14.90 -0.85
CA VAL A 176 1.94 -13.55 -0.50
C VAL A 176 0.70 -13.24 -1.33
N ARG A 177 -0.42 -12.82 -0.73
CA ARG A 177 -1.66 -12.54 -1.44
C ARG A 177 -2.11 -11.11 -1.17
N ASN A 178 -2.36 -10.33 -2.20
CA ASN A 178 -3.02 -9.03 -2.01
C ASN A 178 -4.51 -9.22 -1.64
N GLU A 179 -5.04 -8.37 -0.77
CA GLU A 179 -6.41 -8.44 -0.23
C GLU A 179 -7.50 -8.52 -1.32
N PHE A 180 -7.34 -7.80 -2.43
CA PHE A 180 -8.29 -7.79 -3.56
C PHE A 180 -7.74 -8.48 -4.82
N ALA A 181 -6.79 -9.40 -4.66
CA ALA A 181 -6.25 -10.19 -5.77
C ALA A 181 -7.36 -10.90 -6.57
N ASN A 182 -8.35 -11.44 -5.87
CA ASN A 182 -9.57 -11.97 -6.47
C ASN A 182 -10.73 -11.89 -5.45
N ARG A 183 -11.94 -11.57 -5.93
CA ARG A 183 -13.14 -11.45 -5.09
C ARG A 183 -13.59 -12.79 -4.49
N ASN A 184 -13.49 -13.87 -5.26
CA ASN A 184 -13.99 -15.19 -4.88
C ASN A 184 -12.88 -16.05 -4.25
N TYR A 185 -11.64 -15.90 -4.74
CA TYR A 185 -10.49 -16.63 -4.20
C TYR A 185 -9.88 -15.85 -3.03
N THR A 186 -10.61 -15.87 -1.91
CA THR A 186 -10.17 -15.26 -0.66
C THR A 186 -9.00 -16.03 -0.06
N THR A 187 -8.26 -15.41 0.86
CA THR A 187 -7.17 -16.08 1.59
C THR A 187 -7.68 -17.34 2.31
N GLN A 188 -8.91 -17.30 2.82
CA GLN A 188 -9.55 -18.45 3.44
C GLN A 188 -9.87 -19.57 2.44
N PHE A 189 -10.35 -19.23 1.25
CA PHE A 189 -10.59 -20.21 0.19
C PHE A 189 -9.28 -20.88 -0.24
N VAL A 190 -8.23 -20.11 -0.52
CA VAL A 190 -6.91 -20.65 -0.91
C VAL A 190 -6.36 -21.56 0.19
N ASN A 191 -6.48 -21.16 1.45
CA ASN A 191 -6.06 -21.97 2.59
C ASN A 191 -6.80 -23.33 2.67
N GLN A 192 -8.12 -23.33 2.50
CA GLN A 192 -8.92 -24.56 2.51
C GLN A 192 -8.59 -25.46 1.32
N LEU A 193 -8.46 -24.89 0.13
CA LEU A 193 -8.09 -25.63 -1.08
C LEU A 193 -6.70 -26.26 -0.93
N PHE A 194 -5.72 -25.52 -0.43
CA PHE A 194 -4.37 -26.04 -0.15
C PHE A 194 -4.39 -27.17 0.87
N ALA A 195 -5.21 -27.06 1.93
CA ALA A 195 -5.31 -28.10 2.95
C ALA A 195 -5.94 -29.40 2.41
N GLU A 196 -6.98 -29.28 1.58
CA GLU A 196 -7.69 -30.43 0.99
C GLU A 196 -6.84 -31.10 -0.10
N GLU A 197 -6.40 -30.33 -1.10
CA GLU A 197 -5.63 -30.86 -2.23
C GLU A 197 -4.21 -31.26 -1.84
N GLY A 198 -3.67 -30.68 -0.77
CA GLY A 198 -2.39 -31.05 -0.20
C GLY A 198 -2.37 -32.45 0.42
N LYS A 199 -3.53 -33.07 0.70
CA LYS A 199 -3.71 -34.45 1.20
C LYS A 199 -2.75 -34.85 2.33
N GLY A 200 -2.46 -33.92 3.23
CA GLY A 200 -1.57 -34.13 4.38
C GLY A 200 -0.07 -34.06 4.08
N ALA A 201 0.35 -33.73 2.85
CA ALA A 201 1.75 -33.49 2.50
C ALA A 201 2.35 -32.32 3.28
N PHE A 202 1.51 -31.36 3.68
CA PHE A 202 1.86 -30.19 4.47
C PHE A 202 0.67 -29.69 5.30
N SER A 203 0.98 -28.78 6.22
CA SER A 203 -0.05 -28.00 6.94
C SER A 203 -0.01 -26.54 6.50
N THR A 204 -1.17 -25.94 6.30
CA THR A 204 -1.30 -24.54 5.86
C THR A 204 -1.53 -23.63 7.06
N ARG A 205 -0.89 -22.46 7.07
CA ARG A 205 -1.09 -21.39 8.05
C ARG A 205 -1.43 -20.09 7.35
N LEU A 206 -2.49 -19.45 7.82
CA LEU A 206 -2.96 -18.16 7.33
C LEU A 206 -2.46 -17.05 8.24
N ILE A 207 -1.98 -15.97 7.62
CA ILE A 207 -1.56 -14.74 8.27
C ILE A 207 -2.16 -13.61 7.45
N GLY A 208 -3.08 -12.84 8.02
CA GLY A 208 -3.82 -11.87 7.22
C GLY A 208 -4.43 -10.74 8.03
N ILE A 209 -5.26 -9.95 7.36
CA ILE A 209 -5.88 -8.76 7.95
C ILE A 209 -7.07 -9.25 8.82
N SER A 210 -7.20 -8.70 10.03
CA SER A 210 -8.14 -9.17 11.06
C SER A 210 -9.60 -9.20 10.59
N ASP A 211 -9.96 -8.35 9.63
CA ASP A 211 -11.35 -8.15 9.22
C ASP A 211 -11.97 -9.38 8.53
N VAL A 212 -11.17 -10.37 8.11
CA VAL A 212 -11.65 -11.62 7.48
C VAL A 212 -11.56 -12.83 8.42
N LEU A 213 -10.96 -12.68 9.62
CA LEU A 213 -10.68 -13.77 10.55
C LEU A 213 -11.60 -13.86 11.77
N ASP A 214 -12.62 -13.01 11.86
CA ASP A 214 -13.54 -12.98 13.02
C ASP A 214 -14.46 -14.22 13.15
N TYR A 215 -14.35 -15.22 12.27
CA TYR A 215 -15.20 -16.42 12.30
C TYR A 215 -14.57 -17.70 12.88
N ARG A 216 -13.33 -17.67 13.41
CA ARG A 216 -12.72 -18.87 14.06
C ARG A 216 -11.93 -18.63 15.34
N ILE A 217 -12.27 -17.61 16.12
CA ILE A 217 -11.97 -17.60 17.56
C ILE A 217 -13.27 -17.72 18.35
N ASN A 218 -13.95 -18.87 18.20
CA ASN A 218 -14.83 -19.36 19.27
C ASN A 218 -13.95 -20.14 20.26
N VAL A 219 -13.13 -19.41 21.00
CA VAL A 219 -12.72 -19.83 22.34
C VAL A 219 -13.70 -19.16 23.28
N LEU A 220 -14.68 -19.94 23.74
CA LEU A 220 -15.59 -19.71 24.87
C LEU A 220 -15.16 -18.55 25.78
N GLY A 221 -15.62 -17.33 25.50
CA GLY A 221 -15.18 -16.13 26.23
C GLY A 221 -16.29 -15.30 26.87
N HIS A 222 -17.56 -15.67 26.68
CA HIS A 222 -18.70 -15.03 27.36
C HIS A 222 -19.37 -15.96 28.39
N ALA A 223 -18.77 -17.11 28.70
CA ALA A 223 -19.36 -18.14 29.58
C ALA A 223 -18.55 -18.48 30.85
N GLN A 224 -17.45 -17.80 31.17
CA GLN A 224 -16.75 -17.98 32.46
C GLN A 224 -16.07 -16.68 32.92
N GLN A 225 -16.86 -15.72 33.41
CA GLN A 225 -16.34 -14.54 34.11
C GLN A 225 -15.89 -14.93 35.53
N GLY A 226 -14.60 -15.26 35.67
CA GLY A 226 -13.90 -15.33 36.95
C GLY A 226 -13.25 -13.98 37.30
N GLY A 227 -13.02 -13.74 38.59
CA GLY A 227 -12.43 -12.51 39.13
C GLY A 227 -10.92 -12.33 38.88
N ASN A 228 -10.20 -11.73 39.84
CA ASN A 228 -8.79 -11.36 39.68
C ASN A 228 -7.89 -12.56 39.25
N PRO A 229 -7.05 -12.39 38.21
CA PRO A 229 -6.30 -13.49 37.60
C PRO A 229 -5.22 -14.03 38.54
N THR A 230 -5.08 -15.36 38.57
CA THR A 230 -4.06 -16.07 39.35
C THR A 230 -2.66 -15.90 38.74
N PRO A 231 -1.56 -16.18 39.47
CA PRO A 231 -0.21 -16.18 38.90
C PRO A 231 -0.04 -17.15 37.71
N PHE A 232 -0.81 -18.24 37.68
CA PHE A 232 -0.87 -19.15 36.53
C PHE A 232 -1.52 -18.47 35.31
N ASP A 233 -2.63 -17.75 35.50
CA ASP A 233 -3.29 -16.96 34.44
C ASP A 233 -2.41 -15.81 33.94
N ARG A 234 -1.56 -15.23 34.78
CA ARG A 234 -0.59 -14.20 34.36
C ARG A 234 0.52 -14.79 33.49
N ASN A 235 1.09 -15.94 33.86
CA ASN A 235 2.09 -16.63 33.05
C ASN A 235 1.52 -17.25 31.77
N MET A 236 0.29 -17.77 31.84
CA MET A 236 -0.49 -18.21 30.69
C MET A 236 -0.86 -17.02 29.81
N GLY A 237 -1.17 -15.86 30.40
CA GLY A 237 -1.39 -14.58 29.73
C GLY A 237 -0.16 -14.08 29.00
N THR A 238 1.04 -14.25 29.54
CA THR A 238 2.30 -13.96 28.82
C THR A 238 2.52 -14.94 27.66
N LYS A 239 2.19 -16.24 27.84
CA LYS A 239 2.24 -17.24 26.75
C LYS A 239 1.16 -17.01 25.69
N LEU A 240 -0.02 -16.54 26.08
CA LEU A 240 -1.12 -16.17 25.19
C LEU A 240 -0.86 -14.82 24.53
N ALA A 241 -0.15 -13.89 25.16
CA ALA A 241 0.34 -12.65 24.56
C ALA A 241 1.48 -12.92 23.57
N ALA A 242 2.36 -13.89 23.85
CA ALA A 242 3.31 -14.41 22.88
C ALA A 242 2.60 -15.10 21.69
N ARG A 243 1.44 -15.73 21.93
CA ARG A 243 0.54 -16.25 20.89
C ARG A 243 -0.30 -15.16 20.21
N ALA A 244 -0.59 -14.04 20.88
CA ALA A 244 -1.25 -12.88 20.31
C ALA A 244 -0.28 -12.10 19.40
N LEU A 245 1.03 -12.14 19.68
CA LEU A 245 2.07 -11.74 18.73
C LEU A 245 2.14 -12.66 17.50
N GLU A 246 1.68 -13.93 17.58
CA GLU A 246 1.47 -14.80 16.41
C GLU A 246 0.19 -14.43 15.61
N ILE A 247 -0.72 -13.65 16.20
CA ILE A 247 -1.88 -13.04 15.55
C ILE A 247 -1.59 -11.55 15.37
N ASN A 248 -0.49 -11.24 14.68
CA ASN A 248 -0.23 -9.87 14.29
C ASN A 248 -1.22 -9.49 13.19
N VAL A 249 -2.13 -8.56 13.49
CA VAL A 249 -3.06 -8.00 12.51
C VAL A 249 -2.22 -7.19 11.52
N LEU A 250 -1.84 -7.82 10.43
CA LEU A 250 -0.91 -7.28 9.44
C LEU A 250 -1.40 -5.93 8.90
N GLY A 251 -2.73 -5.73 8.78
CA GLY A 251 -3.32 -4.45 8.41
C GLY A 251 -3.01 -3.30 9.38
N HIS A 252 -2.99 -3.55 10.70
CA HIS A 252 -2.64 -2.53 11.69
C HIS A 252 -1.13 -2.26 11.74
N ALA A 253 -0.30 -3.30 11.57
CA ALA A 253 1.15 -3.13 11.47
C ALA A 253 1.55 -2.35 10.20
N GLN A 254 0.90 -2.62 9.07
CA GLN A 254 1.13 -1.88 7.83
C GLN A 254 0.73 -0.40 7.93
N GLN A 255 -0.28 -0.08 8.73
CA GLN A 255 -0.78 1.29 8.93
C GLN A 255 -0.18 1.99 10.17
N GLY A 256 0.52 1.26 11.03
CA GLY A 256 0.90 1.68 12.37
C GLY A 256 2.34 1.30 12.67
N GLY A 257 3.19 2.33 12.77
CA GLY A 257 4.61 2.18 13.06
C GLY A 257 5.33 3.52 12.95
N ASN A 258 6.61 3.53 13.32
CA ASN A 258 7.49 4.66 13.08
C ASN A 258 7.96 4.60 11.62
N PRO A 259 7.87 5.70 10.84
CA PRO A 259 8.25 5.68 9.44
C PRO A 259 9.73 5.32 9.29
N THR A 260 10.09 4.60 8.21
CA THR A 260 11.47 4.23 7.92
C THR A 260 12.33 5.46 7.69
N PRO A 261 13.67 5.36 7.85
CA PRO A 261 14.57 6.46 7.50
C PRO A 261 14.39 6.93 6.05
N PHE A 262 14.03 6.03 5.13
CA PHE A 262 13.75 6.37 3.75
C PHE A 262 12.50 7.27 3.64
N ASP A 263 11.37 6.84 4.20
CA ASP A 263 10.12 7.62 4.16
C ASP A 263 10.24 8.96 4.89
N ARG A 264 10.96 9.02 6.01
CA ARG A 264 11.22 10.28 6.75
C ARG A 264 11.99 11.29 5.88
N ASN A 265 13.13 10.86 5.33
CA ASN A 265 13.98 11.72 4.51
C ASN A 265 13.28 12.12 3.20
N MET A 266 12.57 11.19 2.57
CA MET A 266 11.82 11.45 1.35
C MET A 266 10.66 12.42 1.63
N GLY A 267 9.93 12.26 2.73
CA GLY A 267 8.86 13.15 3.15
C GLY A 267 9.33 14.60 3.32
N THR A 268 10.43 14.81 4.03
CA THR A 268 11.03 16.15 4.18
C THR A 268 11.45 16.75 2.83
N LYS A 269 12.08 15.96 1.95
CA LYS A 269 12.50 16.42 0.61
C LYS A 269 11.31 16.80 -0.27
N LEU A 270 10.28 15.96 -0.32
CA LEU A 270 9.08 16.24 -1.10
C LEU A 270 8.31 17.44 -0.57
N ALA A 271 8.21 17.59 0.76
CA ALA A 271 7.56 18.75 1.37
C ALA A 271 8.28 20.06 1.02
N ALA A 272 9.63 20.09 1.11
CA ALA A 272 10.41 21.25 0.73
C ALA A 272 10.21 21.62 -0.74
N ARG A 273 10.28 20.63 -1.65
CA ARG A 273 10.04 20.84 -3.08
C ARG A 273 8.63 21.30 -3.40
N ALA A 274 7.62 20.71 -2.77
CA ALA A 274 6.23 21.11 -2.95
C ALA A 274 5.99 22.55 -2.49
N LEU A 275 6.63 22.96 -1.38
CA LEU A 275 6.53 24.34 -0.90
C LEU A 275 7.24 25.32 -1.83
N GLU A 276 8.46 25.03 -2.28
CA GLU A 276 9.17 25.82 -3.29
C GLU A 276 8.30 26.03 -4.54
N TYR A 277 7.66 24.94 -4.99
CA TYR A 277 6.77 24.96 -6.15
C TYR A 277 5.52 25.83 -5.94
N ILE A 278 4.79 25.62 -4.83
CA ILE A 278 3.60 26.43 -4.51
C ILE A 278 3.98 27.91 -4.40
N LEU A 279 5.11 28.24 -3.77
CA LEU A 279 5.59 29.62 -3.66
C LEU A 279 5.93 30.23 -5.02
N ALA A 280 6.58 29.48 -5.91
CA ALA A 280 6.87 29.93 -7.27
C ALA A 280 5.58 30.16 -8.07
N GLN A 281 4.64 29.23 -8.00
CA GLN A 281 3.33 29.34 -8.65
C GLN A 281 2.50 30.50 -8.07
N ALA A 282 2.53 30.72 -6.75
CA ALA A 282 1.84 31.84 -6.13
C ALA A 282 2.39 33.18 -6.66
N LYS A 283 3.72 33.33 -6.78
CA LYS A 283 4.33 34.54 -7.37
C LYS A 283 3.93 34.75 -8.84
N GLN A 284 3.71 33.67 -9.58
CA GLN A 284 3.34 33.72 -10.99
C GLN A 284 1.86 34.04 -11.21
N TYR A 285 0.97 33.48 -10.37
CA TYR A 285 -0.48 33.51 -10.59
C TYR A 285 -1.25 34.45 -9.66
N VAL A 286 -0.60 35.03 -8.64
CA VAL A 286 -1.19 36.09 -7.81
C VAL A 286 -0.86 37.44 -8.43
N ASP A 287 -1.91 38.23 -8.69
CA ASP A 287 -1.74 39.61 -9.16
C ASP A 287 -1.04 40.45 -8.06
N PRO A 288 0.12 41.06 -8.34
CA PRO A 288 0.87 41.87 -7.36
C PRO A 288 0.10 43.09 -6.83
N THR A 289 -0.89 43.58 -7.58
CA THR A 289 -1.61 44.81 -7.28
C THR A 289 -2.88 44.52 -6.47
N SER A 290 -3.66 43.54 -6.92
CA SER A 290 -4.92 43.18 -6.26
C SER A 290 -4.76 42.10 -5.18
N GLY A 291 -3.64 41.36 -5.18
CA GLY A 291 -3.41 40.21 -4.30
C GLY A 291 -4.30 39.01 -4.62
N VAL A 292 -5.09 39.06 -5.69
CA VAL A 292 -6.05 38.01 -6.04
C VAL A 292 -5.35 36.90 -6.83
N PRO A 293 -5.43 35.63 -6.39
CA PRO A 293 -4.91 34.49 -7.15
C PRO A 293 -5.81 34.17 -8.35
N ASN A 294 -5.21 33.91 -9.52
CA ASN A 294 -5.92 33.48 -10.73
C ASN A 294 -5.19 32.30 -11.43
N ALA A 295 -4.90 31.27 -10.67
CA ALA A 295 -4.28 30.04 -11.15
C ALA A 295 -5.32 29.12 -11.81
N VAL A 296 -5.51 29.29 -13.12
CA VAL A 296 -6.47 28.51 -13.92
C VAL A 296 -5.80 27.45 -14.80
N SER A 297 -4.53 27.63 -15.14
CA SER A 297 -3.79 26.70 -16.00
C SER A 297 -3.56 25.34 -15.33
N ASN A 298 -3.47 24.28 -16.13
CA ASN A 298 -3.33 22.89 -15.64
C ASN A 298 -2.02 22.65 -14.88
N ASP A 299 -0.95 23.38 -15.21
CA ASP A 299 0.32 23.37 -14.49
C ASP A 299 0.19 23.88 -13.04
N SER A 300 -0.82 24.67 -12.73
CA SER A 300 -1.06 25.12 -11.36
C SER A 300 -1.78 24.11 -10.47
N ALA A 301 -2.18 22.94 -11.00
CA ALA A 301 -2.74 21.83 -10.22
C ALA A 301 -1.97 20.55 -10.54
N THR A 302 -0.99 20.20 -9.68
CA THR A 302 -0.04 19.13 -9.97
C THR A 302 0.08 18.12 -8.85
N LEU A 303 0.62 16.97 -9.22
CA LEU A 303 1.09 15.95 -8.30
C LEU A 303 2.62 15.88 -8.37
N LEU A 304 3.24 15.90 -7.19
CA LEU A 304 4.68 15.79 -7.03
C LEU A 304 5.07 14.31 -6.93
N GLY A 305 5.46 13.73 -8.06
CA GLY A 305 5.81 12.32 -8.16
C GLY A 305 7.27 12.08 -8.48
N LEU A 306 7.74 10.86 -8.20
CA LEU A 306 9.01 10.37 -8.70
C LEU A 306 8.79 9.65 -10.03
N ARG A 307 9.40 10.12 -11.11
CA ARG A 307 9.45 9.40 -12.39
C ARG A 307 10.92 9.03 -12.68
N GLY A 308 11.24 7.75 -12.54
CA GLY A 308 12.62 7.28 -12.56
C GLY A 308 13.42 7.83 -11.39
N ARG A 309 14.50 8.59 -11.66
CA ARG A 309 15.35 9.23 -10.62
C ARG A 309 15.03 10.70 -10.39
N ARG A 310 14.02 11.25 -11.06
CA ARG A 310 13.70 12.68 -11.01
C ARG A 310 12.37 12.90 -10.29
N VAL A 311 12.34 13.96 -9.49
CA VAL A 311 11.12 14.51 -8.91
C VAL A 311 10.46 15.40 -9.97
N VAL A 312 9.20 15.13 -10.30
CA VAL A 312 8.47 15.77 -11.40
C VAL A 312 7.10 16.24 -10.91
N PHE A 313 6.75 17.46 -11.25
CA PHE A 313 5.40 17.99 -11.08
C PHE A 313 4.60 17.66 -12.35
N THR A 314 3.58 16.82 -12.20
CA THR A 314 2.73 16.42 -13.34
C THR A 314 1.32 16.96 -13.12
N PRO A 315 0.72 17.65 -14.11
CA PRO A 315 -0.67 18.11 -14.01
C PRO A 315 -1.63 16.97 -13.69
N VAL A 316 -2.55 17.18 -12.74
CA VAL A 316 -3.50 16.13 -12.31
C VAL A 316 -4.45 15.72 -13.43
N GLU A 317 -4.78 16.63 -14.35
CA GLU A 317 -5.57 16.31 -15.56
C GLU A 317 -4.83 15.35 -16.50
N ALA A 318 -3.51 15.51 -16.66
CA ALA A 318 -2.73 14.58 -17.47
C ALA A 318 -2.69 13.19 -16.82
N LEU A 319 -2.52 13.14 -15.49
CA LEU A 319 -2.54 11.88 -14.73
C LEU A 319 -3.91 11.19 -14.76
N ALA A 320 -5.01 11.95 -14.84
CA ALA A 320 -6.35 11.37 -14.94
C ALA A 320 -6.50 10.48 -16.19
N LEU A 321 -5.82 10.80 -17.29
CA LEU A 321 -5.81 9.97 -18.52
C LEU A 321 -5.07 8.64 -18.31
N GLU A 322 -4.07 8.62 -17.42
CA GLU A 322 -3.26 7.46 -17.06
C GLU A 322 -3.84 6.66 -15.87
N THR A 323 -5.07 6.97 -15.44
CA THR A 323 -5.67 6.40 -14.23
C THR A 323 -6.88 5.52 -14.53
N ASP A 324 -6.96 4.38 -13.83
CA ASP A 324 -8.18 3.61 -13.64
C ASP A 324 -8.85 4.07 -12.34
N PHE A 325 -9.95 4.80 -12.45
CA PHE A 325 -10.69 5.33 -11.30
C PHE A 325 -11.56 4.29 -10.60
N GLU A 326 -11.96 3.22 -11.30
CA GLU A 326 -12.79 2.15 -10.73
C GLU A 326 -11.97 1.34 -9.72
N HIS A 327 -10.79 0.88 -10.14
CA HIS A 327 -9.88 0.09 -9.31
C HIS A 327 -8.89 0.96 -8.53
N ARG A 328 -8.84 2.27 -8.82
CA ARG A 328 -7.93 3.25 -8.19
C ARG A 328 -6.46 2.89 -8.40
N LEU A 329 -6.10 2.65 -9.66
CA LEU A 329 -4.78 2.20 -10.08
C LEU A 329 -4.19 3.11 -11.17
N PRO A 330 -2.86 3.26 -11.23
CA PRO A 330 -2.22 3.72 -12.45
C PRO A 330 -2.32 2.65 -13.54
N LYS A 331 -2.44 3.07 -14.80
CA LYS A 331 -2.44 2.16 -15.96
C LYS A 331 -1.07 1.54 -16.22
N ASP A 332 0.01 2.27 -15.94
CA ASP A 332 1.39 1.75 -15.98
C ASP A 332 1.90 1.46 -14.57
N GLN A 333 2.33 0.22 -14.35
CA GLN A 333 2.70 -0.32 -13.04
C GLN A 333 4.08 -0.95 -13.14
N TRP A 334 5.10 -0.19 -12.74
CA TRP A 334 6.48 -0.57 -12.99
C TRP A 334 6.89 -1.88 -12.31
N TRP A 335 6.29 -2.24 -11.17
CA TRP A 335 6.58 -3.48 -10.45
C TRP A 335 6.14 -4.74 -11.20
N MET A 336 5.28 -4.60 -12.22
CA MET A 336 4.92 -5.73 -13.08
C MET A 336 6.13 -6.26 -13.85
N LYS A 337 7.12 -5.39 -14.16
CA LYS A 337 8.34 -5.75 -14.90
C LYS A 337 9.29 -6.64 -14.10
N ILE A 338 9.20 -6.63 -12.77
CA ILE A 338 10.05 -7.45 -11.89
C ILE A 338 9.38 -8.78 -11.50
N ARG A 339 8.10 -9.00 -11.84
CA ARG A 339 7.38 -10.24 -11.51
C ARG A 339 7.99 -11.50 -12.12
N PRO A 340 8.52 -11.51 -13.35
CA PRO A 340 9.23 -12.67 -13.86
C PRO A 340 10.42 -13.08 -12.97
N LEU A 341 11.11 -12.11 -12.36
CA LEU A 341 12.22 -12.39 -11.44
C LEU A 341 11.74 -13.12 -10.18
N LEU A 342 10.58 -12.76 -9.63
CA LEU A 342 9.99 -13.47 -8.50
C LEU A 342 9.78 -14.96 -8.83
N ARG A 343 9.25 -15.26 -10.02
CA ARG A 343 9.02 -16.65 -10.49
C ARG A 343 10.32 -17.41 -10.73
N ILE A 344 11.35 -16.73 -11.25
CA ILE A 344 12.66 -17.33 -11.49
C ILE A 344 13.35 -17.66 -10.17
N LEU A 345 13.36 -16.70 -9.23
CA LEU A 345 13.99 -16.88 -7.93
C LEU A 345 13.25 -17.89 -7.04
N SER A 346 11.96 -18.11 -7.30
CA SER A 346 11.18 -19.11 -6.56
C SER A 346 11.27 -20.53 -7.13
N LYS A 347 11.59 -20.72 -8.41
CA LYS A 347 11.74 -22.05 -9.02
C LYS A 347 13.17 -22.54 -8.86
N HIS A 348 13.37 -23.59 -8.04
CA HIS A 348 14.68 -24.21 -7.82
C HIS A 348 15.13 -25.14 -8.97
N ASP A 349 14.25 -25.44 -9.94
CA ASP A 349 14.60 -26.20 -11.15
C ASP A 349 14.41 -25.35 -12.40
N SER A 350 15.52 -25.13 -13.09
CA SER A 350 15.65 -24.25 -14.25
C SER A 350 15.19 -24.94 -15.53
N THR A 351 13.88 -25.01 -15.76
CA THR A 351 13.34 -25.12 -17.13
C THR A 351 13.18 -23.71 -17.68
N TYR A 352 14.25 -23.23 -18.32
CA TYR A 352 14.28 -21.97 -19.05
C TYR A 352 13.65 -22.19 -20.44
N GLU A 353 12.43 -21.70 -20.67
CA GLU A 353 12.04 -21.26 -22.01
C GLU A 353 12.24 -19.75 -22.06
N ARG A 354 13.19 -19.31 -22.90
CA ARG A 354 13.42 -17.88 -23.15
C ARG A 354 12.21 -17.31 -23.86
N GLU A 355 11.27 -16.73 -23.13
CA GLU A 355 10.43 -15.65 -23.68
C GLU A 355 11.26 -14.36 -23.69
N ALA A 356 12.28 -14.32 -24.55
CA ALA A 356 12.94 -13.08 -24.89
C ALA A 356 11.95 -12.25 -25.72
N MET A 357 11.27 -11.29 -25.09
CA MET A 357 10.66 -10.21 -25.85
C MET A 357 11.77 -9.52 -26.65
N VAL A 358 11.69 -9.61 -27.97
CA VAL A 358 12.50 -8.82 -28.89
C VAL A 358 12.10 -7.36 -28.68
N VAL A 359 12.80 -6.67 -27.79
CA VAL A 359 12.76 -5.21 -27.75
C VAL A 359 13.46 -4.78 -29.04
N ARG A 360 12.70 -4.20 -29.97
CA ARG A 360 13.31 -3.48 -31.08
C ARG A 360 14.07 -2.31 -30.49
N ASP A 361 15.38 -2.28 -30.72
CA ASP A 361 16.20 -1.11 -30.47
C ASP A 361 15.52 0.09 -31.14
N VAL A 362 15.26 1.13 -30.36
CA VAL A 362 14.86 2.43 -30.89
C VAL A 362 16.17 3.07 -31.36
N GLU A 363 16.41 3.02 -32.67
CA GLU A 363 17.51 3.74 -33.31
C GLU A 363 17.32 5.25 -33.12
N GLY A 364 18.39 5.94 -32.69
CA GLY A 364 18.67 7.35 -32.97
C GLY A 364 18.04 8.39 -32.05
#